data_AF-A0A962B0N5-F1
#
_entry.id   AF-A0A962B0N5-F1
#
_cell.length_a   1.000
_cell.length_b   1.000
_cell.length_c   1.000
_cell.angle_alpha   90.00
_cell.angle_beta   90.00
_cell.angle_gamma   90.00
#
_symmetry.space_group_name_H-M   'P 1'
#
loop_
_entity.id
_entity.type
_entity.pdbx_description
1 polymer ?
#
loop_
_entity_poly.entity_id
_entity_poly.type
_entity_poly.pdbx_seq_one_letter_code
_entity_poly.pdbx_strand_id
1 'polypeptide(L)'
;MSALRLLKAVSALLMLLVCGNAYAQADDPRLKAVLAIAKEVTAILDTDTPDIKKLRPLFSEKSQKFPDSDLLKSIVQYREMFGKVISRTLVVVYFAETTADPEMQKIDKYRDLSGPFAILRYKVRFEKYNEGSEYLVLRLEHNEWRVFPSRNFD
;
A
#
# COMPACT_ATOMS: atom_id res chain seq x y z
N MET A 1 -22.72 24.27 44.92
CA MET A 1 -22.15 24.24 43.55
C MET A 1 -21.99 22.77 43.17
N SER A 2 -22.80 22.27 42.23
CA SER A 2 -23.13 20.83 42.14
C SER A 2 -22.13 20.01 41.30
N ALA A 3 -21.85 18.78 41.75
CA ALA A 3 -20.99 17.77 41.12
C ALA A 3 -21.31 17.42 39.65
N LEU A 4 -22.50 17.80 39.17
CA LEU A 4 -22.97 17.59 37.79
C LEU A 4 -22.09 18.25 36.71
N ARG A 5 -21.37 19.33 37.05
CA ARG A 5 -20.45 19.99 36.11
C ARG A 5 -19.16 19.21 35.88
N LEU A 6 -18.74 18.42 36.88
CA LEU A 6 -17.51 17.61 36.80
C LEU A 6 -17.69 16.42 35.84
N LEU A 7 -18.85 15.74 35.88
CA LEU A 7 -19.11 14.60 35.00
C LEU A 7 -19.13 14.98 33.50
N LYS A 8 -19.66 16.16 33.14
CA LYS A 8 -19.67 16.62 31.75
C LYS A 8 -18.27 16.95 31.24
N ALA A 9 -17.41 17.51 32.08
CA ALA A 9 -16.02 17.80 31.74
C ALA A 9 -15.21 16.52 31.52
N VAL A 10 -15.39 15.50 32.36
CA VAL A 10 -14.71 14.20 32.24
C VAL A 10 -15.17 13.47 30.98
N SER A 11 -16.46 13.52 30.63
CA SER A 11 -16.98 12.87 29.42
C SER A 11 -16.50 13.55 28.12
N ALA A 12 -16.36 14.88 28.12
CA ALA A 12 -15.80 15.62 26.98
C ALA A 12 -14.29 15.38 26.81
N LEU A 13 -13.56 15.26 27.93
CA LEU A 13 -12.12 14.95 27.91
C LEU A 13 -11.86 13.53 27.37
N LEU A 14 -12.68 12.56 27.79
CA LEU A 14 -12.61 11.17 27.29
C LEU A 14 -12.96 11.05 25.80
N MET A 15 -13.95 11.79 25.30
CA MET A 15 -14.26 11.83 23.86
C MET A 15 -13.09 12.41 23.02
N LEU A 16 -12.41 13.43 23.52
CA LEU A 16 -11.22 14.02 22.89
C LEU A 16 -10.06 13.03 22.78
N LEU A 17 -9.84 12.20 23.81
CA LEU A 17 -8.80 11.16 23.83
C LEU A 17 -9.07 10.03 22.82
N VAL A 18 -10.33 9.63 22.67
CA VAL A 18 -10.71 8.54 21.74
C VAL A 18 -10.68 9.01 20.28
N CYS A 19 -11.11 10.24 19.99
CA CYS A 19 -11.01 10.82 18.65
C CYS A 19 -9.57 11.23 18.28
N GLY A 20 -8.75 11.60 19.27
CA GLY A 20 -7.34 11.98 19.07
C GLY A 20 -6.48 10.85 18.50
N ASN A 21 -6.72 9.60 18.92
CA ASN A 21 -5.96 8.45 18.41
C ASN A 21 -6.32 8.07 16.96
N ALA A 22 -7.59 8.18 16.56
CA ALA A 22 -8.00 7.94 15.18
C ALA A 22 -7.50 9.05 14.22
N TYR A 23 -7.50 10.31 14.69
CA TYR A 23 -6.91 11.43 13.94
C TYR A 23 -5.38 11.33 13.85
N ALA A 24 -4.70 10.91 14.92
CA ALA A 24 -3.23 10.74 14.92
C ALA A 24 -2.76 9.70 13.89
N GLN A 25 -3.56 8.66 13.61
CA GLN A 25 -3.23 7.67 12.59
C GLN A 25 -3.46 8.21 11.16
N ALA A 26 -4.42 9.13 10.95
CA ALA A 26 -4.62 9.82 9.68
C ALA A 26 -3.52 10.87 9.37
N ASP A 27 -2.87 11.39 10.41
CA ASP A 27 -1.77 12.37 10.29
C ASP A 27 -0.36 11.75 10.33
N ASP A 28 -0.20 10.42 10.39
CA ASP A 28 1.11 9.76 10.32
C ASP A 28 1.81 10.13 8.99
N PRO A 29 2.96 10.83 9.01
CA PRO A 29 3.67 11.25 7.80
C PRO A 29 4.15 10.05 6.95
N ARG A 30 4.43 8.90 7.57
CA ARG A 30 4.80 7.67 6.86
C ARG A 30 3.60 7.09 6.13
N LEU A 31 2.41 7.08 6.77
CA LEU A 31 1.17 6.67 6.13
C LEU A 31 0.85 7.57 4.94
N LYS A 32 0.96 8.90 5.10
CA LYS A 32 0.75 9.85 3.99
C LYS A 32 1.72 9.60 2.83
N ALA A 33 3.01 9.38 3.11
CA ALA A 33 4.01 9.12 2.08
C ALA A 33 3.73 7.80 1.33
N VAL A 34 3.42 6.73 2.05
CA VAL A 34 3.06 5.42 1.48
C VAL A 34 1.81 5.50 0.61
N LEU A 35 0.76 6.16 1.10
CA LEU A 35 -0.48 6.33 0.35
C LEU A 35 -0.31 7.19 -0.90
N ALA A 36 0.57 8.19 -0.86
CA ALA A 36 0.88 9.03 -2.02
C ALA A 36 1.50 8.19 -3.16
N ILE A 37 2.54 7.40 -2.87
CA ILE A 37 3.18 6.51 -3.85
C ILE A 37 2.17 5.49 -4.37
N ALA A 38 1.39 4.87 -3.49
CA ALA A 38 0.41 3.87 -3.89
C ALA A 38 -0.69 4.44 -4.80
N LYS A 39 -1.16 5.65 -4.52
CA LYS A 39 -2.12 6.36 -5.36
C LYS A 39 -1.54 6.63 -6.75
N GLU A 40 -0.29 7.05 -6.83
CA GLU A 40 0.37 7.31 -8.12
C GLU A 40 0.54 6.03 -8.94
N VAL A 41 1.01 4.95 -8.31
CA VAL A 41 1.20 3.64 -8.96
C VAL A 41 -0.13 3.11 -9.49
N THR A 42 -1.17 3.07 -8.66
CA THR A 42 -2.49 2.58 -9.08
C THR A 42 -3.11 3.44 -10.17
N ALA A 43 -2.94 4.77 -10.12
CA ALA A 43 -3.42 5.66 -11.16
C ALA A 43 -2.77 5.39 -12.53
N ILE A 44 -1.48 5.00 -12.56
CA ILE A 44 -0.81 4.61 -13.82
C ILE A 44 -1.24 3.21 -14.25
N LEU A 45 -1.36 2.26 -13.31
CA LEU A 45 -1.75 0.88 -13.62
C LEU A 45 -3.22 0.73 -14.04
N ASP A 46 -4.09 1.69 -13.73
CA ASP A 46 -5.52 1.66 -14.06
C ASP A 46 -5.86 2.34 -15.40
N THR A 47 -4.90 2.97 -16.07
CA THR A 47 -5.10 3.50 -17.43
C THR A 47 -5.20 2.38 -18.46
N ASP A 48 -5.89 2.57 -19.59
CA ASP A 48 -5.95 1.53 -20.62
C ASP A 48 -4.56 1.19 -21.20
N THR A 49 -3.63 2.15 -21.16
CA THR A 49 -2.23 1.99 -21.56
C THR A 49 -1.30 2.51 -20.45
N PRO A 50 -0.81 1.64 -19.56
CA PRO A 50 0.11 2.03 -18.49
C PRO A 50 1.41 2.61 -19.06
N ASP A 51 1.77 3.81 -18.62
CA ASP A 51 3.03 4.44 -18.99
C ASP A 51 4.16 3.94 -18.07
N ILE A 52 4.90 2.93 -18.53
CA ILE A 52 6.00 2.32 -17.76
C ILE A 52 7.07 3.35 -17.39
N LYS A 53 7.29 4.38 -18.21
CA LYS A 53 8.28 5.43 -17.91
C LYS A 53 7.89 6.23 -16.66
N LYS A 54 6.60 6.37 -16.38
CA LYS A 54 6.09 7.00 -15.15
C LYS A 54 6.16 6.07 -13.93
N LEU A 55 6.04 4.75 -14.14
CA LEU A 55 6.22 3.77 -13.06
C LEU A 55 7.69 3.61 -12.65
N ARG A 56 8.62 3.74 -13.61
CA ARG A 56 10.06 3.56 -13.43
C ARG A 56 10.64 4.30 -12.21
N PRO A 57 10.44 5.61 -12.02
CA PRO A 57 10.97 6.31 -10.85
C PRO A 57 10.33 5.86 -9.53
N LEU A 58 9.14 5.26 -9.55
CA LEU A 58 8.46 4.80 -8.34
C LEU A 58 8.99 3.44 -7.86
N PHE A 59 9.67 2.69 -8.74
CA PHE A 59 10.26 1.40 -8.42
C PHE A 59 11.55 1.53 -7.62
N SER A 60 11.86 0.49 -6.83
CA SER A 60 13.15 0.36 -6.16
C SER A 60 14.30 0.30 -7.15
N GLU A 61 15.51 0.65 -6.72
CA GLU A 61 16.69 0.63 -7.59
C GLU A 61 16.95 -0.75 -8.21
N LYS A 62 16.67 -1.82 -7.45
CA LYS A 62 16.75 -3.20 -7.95
C LYS A 62 15.81 -3.40 -9.15
N SER A 63 14.66 -2.78 -9.12
CA SER A 63 13.55 -3.01 -10.05
C SER A 63 13.58 -2.09 -11.26
N GLN A 64 14.26 -0.95 -11.13
CA GLN A 64 14.59 -0.08 -12.25
C GLN A 64 15.52 -0.76 -13.27
N LYS A 65 16.24 -1.82 -12.86
CA LYS A 65 17.14 -2.60 -13.74
C LYS A 65 16.40 -3.55 -14.69
N PHE A 66 15.12 -3.87 -14.44
CA PHE A 66 14.37 -4.75 -15.34
C PHE A 66 14.09 -4.06 -16.68
N PRO A 67 14.13 -4.76 -17.81
CA PRO A 67 13.72 -4.20 -19.10
C PRO A 67 12.26 -3.69 -19.08
N ASP A 68 11.99 -2.56 -19.72
CA ASP A 68 10.61 -2.03 -19.85
C ASP A 68 9.66 -3.04 -20.51
N SER A 69 10.18 -3.84 -21.45
CA SER A 69 9.45 -4.89 -22.15
C SER A 69 8.89 -5.95 -21.20
N ASP A 70 9.66 -6.31 -20.18
CA ASP A 70 9.32 -7.41 -19.26
C ASP A 70 8.27 -6.94 -18.25
N LEU A 71 8.40 -5.68 -17.80
CA LEU A 71 7.39 -5.04 -16.97
C LEU A 71 6.05 -4.89 -17.71
N LEU A 72 6.10 -4.41 -18.96
CA LEU A 72 4.90 -4.25 -19.77
C LEU A 72 4.24 -5.61 -20.04
N LYS A 73 5.05 -6.64 -20.38
CA LYS A 73 4.55 -8.00 -20.59
C LYS A 73 3.85 -8.54 -19.35
N SER A 74 4.42 -8.32 -18.16
CA SER A 74 3.80 -8.74 -16.89
C SER A 74 2.45 -8.05 -16.66
N ILE A 75 2.35 -6.75 -16.94
CA ILE A 75 1.08 -6.01 -16.81
C ILE A 75 0.05 -6.45 -17.84
N VAL A 76 0.47 -6.70 -19.09
CA VAL A 76 -0.41 -7.22 -20.14
C VAL A 76 -0.94 -8.61 -19.78
N GLN A 77 -0.06 -9.53 -19.38
CA GLN A 77 -0.44 -10.88 -18.93
C GLN A 77 -1.41 -10.83 -17.74
N TYR A 78 -1.16 -9.93 -16.79
CA TYR A 78 -2.06 -9.71 -15.66
C TYR A 78 -3.47 -9.32 -16.11
N ARG A 79 -3.57 -8.37 -17.06
CA ARG A 79 -4.86 -7.93 -17.63
C ARG A 79 -5.52 -8.97 -18.51
N GLU A 80 -4.75 -9.75 -19.27
CA GLU A 80 -5.30 -10.85 -20.04
C GLU A 80 -5.93 -11.90 -19.13
N MET A 81 -5.24 -12.22 -18.02
CA MET A 81 -5.69 -13.18 -17.03
C MET A 81 -6.93 -12.69 -16.29
N PHE A 82 -6.91 -11.49 -15.69
CA PHE A 82 -7.97 -11.04 -14.78
C PHE A 82 -8.99 -10.08 -15.41
N GLY A 83 -8.69 -9.50 -16.57
CA GLY A 83 -9.45 -8.41 -17.18
C GLY A 83 -9.03 -7.03 -16.66
N LYS A 84 -9.76 -5.99 -17.08
CA LYS A 84 -9.54 -4.64 -16.57
C LYS A 84 -9.93 -4.54 -15.10
N VAL A 85 -9.20 -3.74 -14.33
CA VAL A 85 -9.56 -3.39 -12.95
C VAL A 85 -10.74 -2.41 -12.99
N ILE A 86 -11.85 -2.79 -12.36
CA ILE A 86 -13.06 -1.96 -12.25
C ILE A 86 -12.92 -1.02 -11.04
N SER A 87 -12.47 -1.56 -9.90
CA SER A 87 -12.30 -0.78 -8.68
C SER A 87 -11.26 -1.40 -7.75
N ARG A 88 -10.48 -0.56 -7.07
CA ARG A 88 -9.65 -0.95 -5.93
C ARG A 88 -10.13 -0.29 -4.65
N THR A 89 -10.25 -1.06 -3.58
CA THR A 89 -10.51 -0.55 -2.23
C THR A 89 -9.33 -0.93 -1.35
N LEU A 90 -8.65 0.07 -0.78
CA LEU A 90 -7.61 -0.17 0.21
C LEU A 90 -8.25 -0.73 1.50
N VAL A 91 -7.79 -1.89 1.95
CA VAL A 91 -8.35 -2.57 3.13
C VAL A 91 -7.42 -2.43 4.33
N VAL A 92 -6.12 -2.61 4.11
CA VAL A 92 -5.11 -2.63 5.18
C VAL A 92 -3.84 -1.95 4.70
N VAL A 93 -3.24 -1.15 5.58
CA VAL A 93 -1.84 -0.74 5.48
C VAL A 93 -1.10 -1.33 6.66
N TYR A 94 -0.05 -2.07 6.37
CA TYR A 94 0.82 -2.71 7.35
C TYR A 94 2.22 -2.08 7.27
N PHE A 95 2.84 -1.82 8.41
CA PHE A 95 4.22 -1.33 8.51
C PHE A 95 5.04 -2.32 9.33
N ALA A 96 6.22 -2.68 8.85
CA ALA A 96 7.18 -3.45 9.64
C ALA A 96 8.62 -3.11 9.22
N GLU A 97 9.56 -3.42 10.12
CA GLU A 97 10.98 -3.12 9.96
C GLU A 97 11.80 -4.36 9.53
N THR A 98 11.24 -5.56 9.69
CA THR A 98 11.92 -6.82 9.39
C THR A 98 10.93 -7.87 8.86
N THR A 99 11.42 -8.82 8.08
CA THR A 99 10.67 -9.99 7.59
C THR A 99 10.41 -11.05 8.65
N ALA A 100 10.95 -10.88 9.87
CA ALA A 100 10.69 -11.78 10.98
C ALA A 100 9.24 -11.70 11.50
N ASP A 101 8.49 -10.70 11.04
CA ASP A 101 7.08 -10.52 11.34
C ASP A 101 6.21 -11.72 10.89
N PRO A 102 5.35 -12.30 11.74
CA PRO A 102 4.53 -13.46 11.39
C PRO A 102 3.55 -13.22 10.22
N GLU A 103 3.05 -12.00 10.04
CA GLU A 103 2.19 -11.67 8.89
C GLU A 103 3.02 -11.62 7.60
N MET A 104 4.30 -11.26 7.69
CA MET A 104 5.24 -11.30 6.56
C MET A 104 5.65 -12.72 6.18
N GLN A 105 5.81 -13.61 7.16
CA GLN A 105 6.13 -15.01 6.89
C GLN A 105 5.03 -15.71 6.08
N LYS A 106 3.77 -15.28 6.21
CA LYS A 106 2.65 -15.77 5.38
C LYS A 106 2.77 -15.33 3.92
N ILE A 107 3.50 -14.25 3.65
CA ILE A 107 3.75 -13.75 2.31
C ILE A 107 5.15 -14.19 1.89
N ASP A 108 5.26 -15.50 1.65
CA ASP A 108 6.50 -16.27 1.39
C ASP A 108 7.41 -15.70 0.27
N LYS A 109 6.91 -14.72 -0.48
CA LYS A 109 7.56 -14.05 -1.61
C LYS A 109 8.52 -12.92 -1.22
N TYR A 110 8.59 -12.52 0.06
CA TYR A 110 9.32 -11.32 0.50
C TYR A 110 10.41 -11.58 1.55
N ARG A 111 10.95 -12.80 1.64
CA ARG A 111 11.96 -13.20 2.65
C ARG A 111 13.22 -12.31 2.68
N ASP A 112 13.50 -11.58 1.60
CA ASP A 112 14.71 -10.74 1.44
C ASP A 112 14.49 -9.23 1.70
N LEU A 113 13.35 -8.81 2.27
CA LEU A 113 13.14 -7.41 2.65
C LEU A 113 13.94 -7.07 3.92
N SER A 114 15.02 -6.31 3.77
CA SER A 114 15.72 -5.67 4.89
C SER A 114 15.34 -4.19 5.00
N GLY A 115 15.17 -3.70 6.23
CA GLY A 115 14.79 -2.32 6.52
C GLY A 115 13.28 -2.06 6.49
N PRO A 116 12.85 -0.80 6.73
CA PRO A 116 11.44 -0.46 6.81
C PRO A 116 10.68 -0.72 5.51
N PHE A 117 9.54 -1.39 5.61
CA PHE A 117 8.62 -1.62 4.49
C PHE A 117 7.17 -1.37 4.90
N ALA A 118 6.32 -1.21 3.89
CA ALA A 118 4.88 -1.10 4.04
C ALA A 118 4.17 -2.02 3.04
N ILE A 119 3.08 -2.64 3.47
CA ILE A 119 2.23 -3.48 2.61
C ILE A 119 0.83 -2.91 2.58
N LEU A 120 0.35 -2.65 1.38
CA LEU A 120 -1.00 -2.21 1.15
C LEU A 120 -1.78 -3.35 0.51
N ARG A 121 -2.82 -3.79 1.20
CA ARG A 121 -3.74 -4.81 0.69
C ARG A 121 -4.96 -4.12 0.09
N TYR A 122 -5.21 -4.41 -1.18
CA TYR A 122 -6.39 -3.96 -1.90
C TYR A 122 -7.35 -5.11 -2.12
N LYS A 123 -8.63 -4.83 -1.93
CA LYS A 123 -9.72 -5.63 -2.49
C LYS A 123 -10.01 -5.06 -3.87
N VAL A 124 -9.88 -5.90 -4.90
CA VAL A 124 -9.96 -5.50 -6.30
C VAL A 124 -11.08 -6.22 -6.98
N ARG A 125 -11.89 -5.48 -7.73
CA ARG A 125 -12.91 -6.04 -8.62
C ARG A 125 -12.39 -5.96 -10.04
N PHE A 126 -12.41 -7.08 -10.74
CA PHE A 126 -11.97 -7.16 -12.13
C PHE A 126 -13.18 -7.33 -13.06
N GLU A 127 -12.95 -7.14 -14.34
CA GLU A 127 -13.94 -7.35 -15.38
C GLU A 127 -14.27 -8.84 -15.58
N LYS A 128 -13.26 -9.72 -15.60
CA LYS A 128 -13.47 -11.17 -15.81
C LYS A 128 -13.68 -11.94 -14.51
N TYR A 129 -13.36 -11.33 -13.36
CA TYR A 129 -13.45 -11.95 -12.02
C TYR A 129 -14.15 -11.02 -11.04
N ASN A 130 -15.14 -11.55 -10.31
CA ASN A 130 -15.92 -10.76 -9.36
C ASN A 130 -15.07 -10.05 -8.30
N GLU A 131 -14.05 -10.71 -7.74
CA GLU A 131 -13.24 -10.13 -6.68
C GLU A 131 -11.90 -10.86 -6.50
N GLY A 132 -10.85 -10.12 -6.14
CA GLY A 132 -9.55 -10.65 -5.73
C GLY A 132 -8.87 -9.75 -4.70
N SER A 133 -7.70 -10.19 -4.22
CA SER A 133 -6.81 -9.38 -3.38
C SER A 133 -5.51 -9.08 -4.13
N GLU A 134 -5.14 -7.80 -4.19
CA GLU A 134 -3.83 -7.35 -4.68
C GLU A 134 -3.01 -6.81 -3.52
N TYR A 135 -1.70 -6.96 -3.60
CA TYR A 135 -0.75 -6.43 -2.62
C TYR A 135 0.23 -5.51 -3.32
N LEU A 136 0.37 -4.29 -2.80
CA LEU A 136 1.45 -3.39 -3.16
C LEU A 136 2.44 -3.34 -2.00
N VAL A 137 3.70 -3.62 -2.30
CA VAL A 137 4.77 -3.59 -1.30
C VAL A 137 5.67 -2.41 -1.59
N LEU A 138 5.90 -1.60 -0.57
CA LEU A 138 6.80 -0.46 -0.60
C LEU A 138 7.95 -0.70 0.38
N ARG A 139 9.14 -0.28 0.00
CA ARG A 139 10.33 -0.28 0.85
C ARG A 139 10.86 1.13 0.96
N LEU A 140 11.37 1.50 2.13
CA LEU A 140 12.06 2.76 2.32
C LEU A 140 13.50 2.64 1.81
N GLU A 141 13.83 3.36 0.74
CA GLU A 141 15.16 3.43 0.13
C GLU A 141 15.60 4.90 0.06
N HIS A 142 16.76 5.24 0.61
CA HIS A 142 17.28 6.62 0.61
C HIS A 142 16.27 7.68 1.12
N ASN A 143 15.53 7.36 2.18
CA ASN A 143 14.42 8.17 2.74
C ASN A 143 13.19 8.34 1.84
N GLU A 144 13.08 7.57 0.76
CA GLU A 144 11.93 7.59 -0.15
C GLU A 144 11.27 6.22 -0.23
N TRP A 145 9.93 6.19 -0.24
CA TRP A 145 9.19 4.95 -0.39
C TRP A 145 9.16 4.52 -1.85
N ARG A 146 9.62 3.31 -2.12
CA ARG A 146 9.72 2.73 -3.47
C ARG A 146 8.97 1.42 -3.58
N VAL A 147 8.33 1.19 -4.72
CA VAL A 147 7.67 -0.07 -5.02
C VAL A 147 8.69 -1.18 -5.13
N PHE A 148 8.50 -2.20 -4.31
CA PHE A 148 9.31 -3.41 -4.29
C PHE A 148 8.53 -4.56 -4.95
N PRO A 149 9.09 -5.21 -5.98
CA PRO A 149 8.39 -6.25 -6.73
C PRO A 149 8.21 -7.47 -5.84
N SER A 150 7.02 -8.09 -5.92
CA SER A 150 6.89 -9.49 -5.52
C SER A 150 7.57 -10.36 -6.58
N ARG A 151 8.08 -11.53 -6.19
CA ARG A 151 8.61 -12.57 -7.09
C ARG A 151 7.66 -13.05 -8.22
N ASN A 152 6.48 -12.43 -8.39
CA ASN A 152 5.63 -12.62 -9.57
C ASN A 152 6.03 -11.70 -10.75
N PHE A 153 7.10 -10.90 -10.60
CA PHE A 153 7.77 -10.20 -11.69
C PHE A 153 8.97 -10.99 -12.26
N ASP A 154 9.24 -12.20 -11.74
CA ASP A 154 10.07 -13.22 -12.40
C ASP A 154 9.21 -14.15 -13.26
#